data_AF-A0A7Z9QIL4-F1
#
_entry.id   AF-A0A7Z9QIL4-F1
#
_cell.length_a   1.000
_cell.length_b   1.000
_cell.length_c   1.000
_cell.angle_alpha   90.00
_cell.angle_beta   90.00
_cell.angle_gamma   90.00
#
_symmetry.space_group_name_H-M   'P 1'
#
loop_
_entity.id
_entity.type
_entity.pdbx_description
1 polymer ?
#
loop_
_entity_poly.entity_id
_entity_poly.type
_entity_poly.pdbx_seq_one_letter_code
_entity_poly.pdbx_strand_id
1 'polypeptide(L)'
;MGVSLGVVMDPIADIHPAKDTTLAMLLSAQQRGWKLYYIRQNDLHVRDGVAWARMQALNVHDDLSDWFTLGESISTPLQAPMEWVL
;
A
#
# COMPACT_ATOMS: atom_id res chain seq x y z
N MET A 1 18.19 5.18 -2.85
CA MET A 1 17.35 3.96 -2.95
C MET A 1 16.00 4.29 -2.33
N GLY A 2 14.92 4.22 -3.11
CA GLY A 2 13.56 4.43 -2.58
C GLY A 2 13.05 3.16 -1.91
N VAL A 3 12.47 3.29 -0.71
CA VAL A 3 11.81 2.17 -0.01
C VAL A 3 10.39 2.05 -0.56
N SER A 4 9.94 0.82 -0.82
CA SER A 4 8.54 0.52 -1.14
C SER A 4 7.91 -0.19 0.04
N LEU A 5 6.79 0.33 0.53
CA LEU A 5 6.06 -0.19 1.68
C LEU A 5 4.70 -0.70 1.23
N GLY A 6 4.49 -2.01 1.31
CA GLY A 6 3.17 -2.63 1.18
C GLY A 6 2.49 -2.68 2.54
N VAL A 7 1.23 -2.21 2.61
CA VAL A 7 0.41 -2.27 3.82
C VAL A 7 -0.81 -3.13 3.56
N VAL A 8 -0.93 -4.20 4.35
CA VAL A 8 -2.11 -5.07 4.35
C VAL A 8 -3.05 -4.59 5.44
N MET A 9 -4.25 -4.15 5.07
CA MET A 9 -5.24 -3.67 6.03
C MET A 9 -6.67 -3.83 5.51
N ASP A 10 -7.64 -3.58 6.39
CA ASP A 10 -9.06 -3.44 6.05
C ASP A 10 -9.29 -2.28 5.05
N PRO A 11 -10.49 -2.07 4.50
CA PRO A 11 -10.74 -0.96 3.58
C PRO A 11 -10.25 0.37 4.17
N ILE A 12 -9.28 1.01 3.50
CA ILE A 12 -8.73 2.30 3.94
C ILE A 12 -9.80 3.42 3.93
N ALA A 13 -10.90 3.21 3.21
CA ALA A 13 -12.07 4.09 3.21
C ALA A 13 -12.86 4.05 4.53
N ASP A 14 -12.73 2.99 5.33
CA ASP A 14 -13.49 2.80 6.57
C ASP A 14 -12.72 3.27 7.82
N ILE A 15 -11.49 3.79 7.66
CA ILE A 15 -10.72 4.31 8.80
C ILE A 15 -11.26 5.66 9.26
N HIS A 16 -11.02 5.98 10.53
CA HIS A 16 -11.33 7.30 11.09
C HIS A 16 -10.06 8.17 11.10
N PRO A 17 -9.80 9.00 10.07
CA PRO A 17 -8.51 9.65 9.87
C PRO A 17 -8.02 10.44 11.10
N ALA A 18 -8.92 11.10 11.83
CA ALA A 18 -8.60 11.87 13.03
C ALA A 18 -8.12 11.03 14.25
N LYS A 19 -8.28 9.70 14.22
CA LYS A 19 -7.94 8.79 15.32
C LYS A 19 -7.09 7.61 14.88
N ASP A 20 -6.68 7.58 13.62
CA ASP A 20 -6.07 6.42 13.01
C ASP A 20 -4.54 6.55 13.00
N THR A 21 -3.87 5.70 13.76
CA THR A 21 -2.40 5.67 13.82
C THR A 21 -1.79 5.11 12.54
N THR A 22 -2.53 4.30 11.76
CA THR A 22 -2.08 3.80 10.46
C THR A 22 -1.93 4.94 9.47
N LEU A 23 -2.88 5.87 9.38
CA LEU A 23 -2.78 7.06 8.53
C LEU A 23 -1.55 7.91 8.89
N ALA A 24 -1.30 8.15 10.17
CA ALA A 24 -0.13 8.90 10.62
C ALA A 24 1.20 8.23 10.21
N MET A 25 1.26 6.89 10.25
CA MET A 25 2.42 6.13 9.79
C MET A 25 2.60 6.20 8.27
N LEU A 26 1.52 6.11 7.50
CA LEU A 26 1.54 6.24 6.04
C LEU A 26 2.02 7.63 5.61
N LEU A 27 1.50 8.69 6.24
CA LEU A 27 1.93 10.07 6.01
C LEU A 27 3.43 10.23 6.29
N SER A 28 3.92 9.67 7.40
CA SER A 28 5.33 9.71 7.76
C SER A 28 6.22 8.96 6.76
N ALA A 29 5.76 7.81 6.25
CA ALA A 29 6.49 7.05 5.25
C ALA A 29 6.54 7.81 3.91
N GLN A 30 5.43 8.41 3.48
CA GLN A 30 5.39 9.22 2.27
C GLN A 30 6.28 10.46 2.35
N GLN A 31 6.30 11.15 3.52
CA GLN A 31 7.22 12.27 3.76
C GLN A 31 8.70 11.88 3.66
N ARG A 32 9.04 10.61 3.91
CA ARG A 32 10.39 10.05 3.70
C ARG A 32 10.66 9.65 2.25
N GLY A 33 9.73 9.92 1.33
CA GLY A 33 9.83 9.56 -0.08
C GLY A 33 9.60 8.07 -0.37
N TRP A 34 8.92 7.35 0.53
CA TRP A 34 8.61 5.95 0.31
C TRP A 34 7.42 5.80 -0.63
N LYS A 35 7.45 4.78 -1.49
CA LYS A 35 6.29 4.40 -2.31
C LYS A 35 5.37 3.53 -1.48
N LEU A 36 4.09 3.85 -1.41
CA LEU A 36 3.12 3.10 -0.64
C LEU A 36 2.27 2.23 -1.58
N TYR A 37 1.97 1.02 -1.12
CA TYR A 37 1.10 0.09 -1.82
C TYR A 37 0.05 -0.44 -0.85
N TYR A 38 -1.22 -0.30 -1.22
CA TYR A 38 -2.37 -0.80 -0.49
C TYR A 38 -2.70 -2.23 -0.95
N ILE A 39 -2.90 -3.13 0.02
CA ILE A 39 -3.24 -4.53 -0.20
C ILE A 39 -4.38 -4.91 0.74
N ARG A 40 -5.41 -5.60 0.24
CA ARG A 40 -6.41 -6.24 1.12
C ARG A 40 -5.99 -7.68 1.41
N GLN A 41 -6.46 -8.21 2.53
CA GLN A 41 -6.19 -9.62 2.90
C GLN A 41 -6.63 -10.60 1.80
N ASN A 42 -7.78 -10.36 1.17
CA ASN A 42 -8.29 -11.18 0.06
C ASN A 42 -7.49 -11.05 -1.25
N ASP A 43 -6.62 -10.06 -1.36
CA ASP A 43 -5.77 -9.84 -2.52
C ASP A 43 -4.41 -10.59 -2.41
N LEU A 44 -4.17 -11.27 -1.29
CA LEU A 44 -3.03 -12.15 -1.06
C LEU A 44 -3.36 -13.59 -1.45
N HIS A 45 -2.47 -14.21 -2.23
CA HIS A 45 -2.63 -15.61 -2.63
C HIS A 45 -1.28 -16.27 -2.89
N VAL A 46 -1.28 -17.60 -2.97
CA VAL A 46 -0.10 -18.38 -3.32
C VAL A 46 -0.34 -19.05 -4.66
N ARG A 47 0.64 -18.92 -5.57
CA ARG A 47 0.65 -19.59 -6.88
C ARG A 47 2.00 -20.26 -7.06
N ASP A 48 2.02 -21.57 -7.28
CA ASP A 48 3.25 -22.35 -7.49
C ASP A 48 4.29 -22.20 -6.36
N GLY A 49 3.83 -22.08 -5.12
CA GLY A 49 4.70 -21.86 -3.95
C GLY A 49 5.25 -20.43 -3.82
N VAL A 50 4.87 -19.52 -4.71
CA VAL A 50 5.21 -18.10 -4.66
C VAL A 50 4.06 -17.31 -4.04
N ALA A 51 4.36 -16.42 -3.11
CA ALA A 51 3.38 -15.48 -2.58
C ALA A 51 3.16 -14.34 -3.58
N TRP A 52 1.90 -14.05 -3.90
CA TRP A 52 1.47 -12.98 -4.80
C TRP A 52 0.55 -12.02 -4.06
N ALA A 53 0.60 -10.75 -4.46
CA ALA A 53 -0.37 -9.75 -4.05
C ALA A 53 -0.94 -9.03 -5.27
N ARG A 54 -2.24 -8.75 -5.23
CA ARG A 54 -2.81 -7.64 -5.98
C ARG A 54 -2.73 -6.40 -5.09
N MET A 55 -2.06 -5.37 -5.57
CA MET A 55 -1.81 -4.14 -4.81
C MET A 55 -2.15 -2.91 -5.64
N GLN A 56 -2.49 -1.82 -4.98
CA GLN A 56 -2.75 -0.53 -5.62
C GLN A 56 -1.76 0.50 -5.09
N ALA A 57 -1.25 1.37 -5.97
CA ALA A 57 -0.44 2.51 -5.52
C ALA A 57 -1.29 3.36 -4.56
N LEU A 58 -0.74 3.67 -3.39
CA LEU A 58 -1.42 4.44 -2.35
C LEU A 58 -0.73 5.79 -2.22
N ASN A 59 -1.53 6.85 -2.22
CA ASN A 59 -1.10 8.18 -1.80
C ASN A 59 -2.04 8.64 -0.68
N VAL A 60 -1.46 9.15 0.41
CA VAL A 60 -2.21 9.63 1.57
C VAL A 60 -2.04 11.14 1.74
N HIS A 61 -3.08 11.77 2.25
CA HIS A 61 -3.11 13.21 2.49
C HIS A 61 -3.55 13.50 3.92
N ASP A 62 -3.04 14.60 4.48
CA ASP A 62 -3.47 15.11 5.78
C ASP A 62 -4.75 15.94 5.60
N ASP A 63 -5.83 15.27 5.20
CA ASP A 63 -7.15 15.86 4.95
C ASP A 63 -8.25 14.93 5.48
N LEU A 64 -9.21 15.45 6.25
CA LEU A 64 -10.26 14.64 6.88
C LEU A 64 -11.36 14.17 5.92
N SER A 65 -11.45 14.75 4.72
CA SER A 65 -12.45 14.44 3.69
C SER A 65 -11.86 13.64 2.52
N ASP A 66 -10.58 13.80 2.24
CA ASP A 66 -9.86 13.14 1.13
C ASP A 66 -8.47 12.62 1.57
N TRP A 67 -8.45 11.73 2.57
CA TRP A 67 -7.19 11.26 3.19
C TRP A 67 -6.41 10.24 2.36
N PHE A 68 -6.97 9.73 1.26
CA PHE A 68 -6.28 8.73 0.44
C PHE A 68 -6.74 8.73 -1.02
N THR A 69 -5.82 8.34 -1.91
CA THR A 69 -6.13 7.99 -3.30
C THR A 69 -5.47 6.67 -3.65
N LEU A 70 -6.18 5.86 -4.44
CA LEU A 70 -5.70 4.58 -4.95
C LEU A 70 -5.49 4.67 -6.46
N GLY A 71 -4.30 4.27 -6.89
CA GLY A 71 -3.96 4.14 -8.30
C GLY A 71 -4.40 2.80 -8.90
N GLU A 72 -3.80 2.49 -10.04
CA GLU A 72 -4.04 1.24 -10.76
C GLU A 72 -3.66 0.01 -9.93
N SER A 73 -4.44 -1.05 -10.12
CA SER A 73 -4.20 -2.33 -9.47
C SER A 73 -3.20 -3.15 -10.26
N ILE A 74 -2.09 -3.51 -9.63
CA ILE A 74 -1.02 -4.34 -10.18
C ILE A 74 -0.92 -5.64 -9.40
N SER A 75 -0.68 -6.75 -10.09
CA SER A 75 -0.40 -8.04 -9.46
C SER A 75 1.07 -8.37 -9.57
N THR A 76 1.72 -8.65 -8.44
CA THR A 76 3.15 -8.94 -8.38
C THR A 76 3.43 -10.13 -7.46
N PRO A 77 4.50 -10.90 -7.70
CA PRO A 77 5.08 -11.73 -6.66
C PRO A 77 5.64 -10.84 -5.54
N LEU A 78 5.57 -11.33 -4.29
CA LEU A 78 6.11 -10.69 -3.08
C LEU A 78 7.53 -11.14 -2.71
N GLN A 79 8.13 -12.01 -3.54
CA GLN A 79 9.51 -12.44 -3.38
C GLN A 79 10.46 -11.32 -3.84
N ALA A 80 11.52 -11.05 -3.07
CA ALA A 80 12.54 -10.06 -3.44
C ALA A 80 13.54 -10.63 -4.47
N PRO A 81 14.20 -9.80 -5.31
CA PRO A 81 13.95 -8.38 -5.54
C PRO A 81 13.00 -8.15 -6.73
N MET A 82 12.20 -7.10 -6.61
CA MET A 82 11.33 -6.60 -7.67
C MET A 82 12.21 -5.96 -8.74
N GLU A 83 12.61 -6.76 -9.74
CA GLU A 83 13.34 -6.28 -10.91
C GLU A 83 12.37 -5.44 -11.74
N TRP A 84 12.53 -4.12 -11.68
CA TRP A 84 11.70 -3.17 -12.41
C TRP A 84 11.83 -3.47 -13.91
N VAL A 85 10.76 -3.98 -14.51
CA VAL A 85 10.64 -4.06 -15.98
C VAL A 85 10.53 -2.62 -16.48
N LEU A 86 11.56 -2.18 -17.22
CA LEU A 86 11.59 -0.92 -17.97
C LEU A 86 10.54 -0.93 -19.08
#